data_AF-A0A6I6XZA5-F1
#
_entry.id   AF-A0A6I6XZA5-F1
#
_cell.length_a   1.000
_cell.length_b   1.000
_cell.length_c   1.000
_cell.angle_alpha   90.00
_cell.angle_beta   90.00
_cell.angle_gamma   90.00
#
_symmetry.space_group_name_H-M   'P 1'
#
loop_
_entity.id
_entity.type
_entity.pdbx_description
1 polymer ?
#
loop_
_entity_poly.entity_id
_entity_poly.type
_entity_poly.pdbx_seq_one_letter_code
_entity_poly.pdbx_strand_id
1 'polypeptide(L)' 'MRALILFILAFELMVITIFPLIVPPDLTLFDAASSRASQTFMLVGFALLIPVTLFYNTFGFRTFSGKIHSPS' A
#
# COMPACT_ATOMS: atom_id res chain seq x y z
N MET A 1 0.90 -11.03 -13.90
CA MET A 1 -0.40 -11.15 -13.22
C MET A 1 -0.37 -12.08 -12.01
N ARG A 2 0.05 -13.35 -12.15
CA ARG A 2 0.01 -14.35 -11.06
C ARG A 2 0.86 -13.99 -9.83
N ALA A 3 2.05 -13.41 -10.03
CA ALA A 3 2.93 -12.99 -8.94
C ALA A 3 2.32 -11.88 -8.06
N LEU A 4 1.57 -10.94 -8.64
CA LEU A 4 0.92 -9.86 -7.89
C LEU A 4 -0.15 -10.41 -6.94
N ILE A 5 -0.93 -11.38 -7.41
CA ILE A 5 -1.97 -12.03 -6.60
C ILE A 5 -1.32 -12.79 -5.43
N LEU A 6 -0.26 -13.54 -5.67
CA LEU A 6 0.46 -14.25 -4.61
C LEU A 6 1.10 -13.29 -3.60
N PHE A 7 1.64 -12.17 -4.07
CA PHE A 7 2.19 -11.13 -3.22
C PHE A 7 1.12 -10.52 -2.32
N ILE A 8 -0.02 -10.10 -2.89
CA ILE A 8 -1.15 -9.56 -2.13
C ILE A 8 -1.63 -10.59 -1.10
N LEU A 9 -1.83 -11.84 -1.52
CA LEU A 9 -2.28 -12.91 -0.63
C LEU A 9 -1.32 -13.16 0.54
N ALA A 10 -0.01 -13.16 0.29
CA ALA A 10 0.99 -13.35 1.34
C ALA A 10 0.95 -12.21 2.38
N PHE A 11 0.80 -10.96 1.94
CA PHE A 11 0.66 -9.81 2.84
C PHE A 11 -0.66 -9.84 3.62
N GLU A 12 -1.78 -10.20 2.99
CA GLU A 12 -3.06 -10.35 3.67
C GLU A 12 -3.00 -11.43 4.75
N LEU A 13 -2.42 -12.59 4.45
CA LEU A 13 -2.24 -13.68 5.41
C LEU A 13 -1.38 -13.26 6.61
N MET A 14 -0.32 -12.46 6.38
CA MET A 14 0.49 -11.90 7.45
C MET A 14 -0.35 -11.00 8.37
N VAL A 15 -1.17 -10.11 7.80
CA VAL A 15 -2.03 -9.20 8.58
C VAL A 15 -3.07 -9.98 9.39
N ILE A 16 -3.74 -10.96 8.78
CA ILE A 16 -4.76 -11.80 9.44
C ILE A 16 -4.15 -12.57 10.62
N THR A 17 -2.93 -13.05 10.48
CA THR A 17 -2.25 -13.83 11.53
C THR A 17 -1.93 -13.00 12.77
N ILE A 18 -1.64 -11.71 12.58
CA ILE A 18 -1.19 -10.81 13.65
C ILE A 18 -2.38 -10.06 14.28
N PHE A 19 -3.50 -9.89 13.55
CA PHE A 19 -4.69 -9.24 14.08
C PHE A 19 -5.29 -10.04 15.27
N PRO A 20 -5.66 -9.38 16.40
CA PRO A 20 -5.75 -7.94 16.64
C PRO A 20 -4.48 -7.29 17.22
N LEU A 21 -3.43 -8.06 17.51
CA LEU A 21 -2.20 -7.62 18.17
C LEU A 21 -1.14 -7.18 17.16
N ILE A 22 -1.31 -6.00 16.57
CA ILE A 22 -0.38 -5.50 15.54
C ILE A 22 1.05 -5.26 16.06
N VAL A 23 1.21 -5.08 17.38
CA VAL A 23 2.51 -5.03 18.09
C VAL A 23 2.45 -5.97 19.31
N PRO A 24 2.88 -7.24 19.20
CA PRO A 24 2.93 -8.18 20.32
C PRO A 24 3.88 -7.68 21.45
N PRO A 25 3.65 -8.04 22.73
CA PRO A 25 2.74 -9.07 23.25
C PRO A 25 1.34 -8.57 23.67
N ASP A 26 1.19 -7.29 24.04
CA ASP A 26 0.00 -6.83 24.79
C ASP A 26 -0.73 -5.63 24.16
N LEU A 27 -0.24 -5.06 23.04
CA LEU A 27 -0.87 -3.88 22.42
C LEU A 27 -1.79 -4.29 21.28
N THR A 28 -3.09 -4.07 21.47
CA THR A 28 -4.08 -4.27 20.40
C THR A 28 -4.05 -3.10 19.42
N LEU A 29 -4.59 -3.32 18.21
CA LEU A 29 -4.76 -2.28 17.20
C LEU A 29 -5.47 -1.03 17.72
N PHE A 30 -6.45 -1.23 18.61
CA PHE A 30 -7.24 -0.13 19.17
C PHE A 30 -6.47 0.64 20.24
N ASP A 31 -5.64 -0.04 21.03
CA ASP A 31 -4.79 0.59 22.03
C ASP A 31 -3.61 1.35 21.41
N ALA A 32 -3.10 0.85 20.29
CA ALA A 32 -2.05 1.49 19.50
C ALA A 32 -2.57 2.63 18.60
N ALA A 33 -3.88 2.90 18.61
CA ALA A 33 -4.48 3.90 17.74
C ALA A 33 -4.08 5.32 18.15
N SER A 34 -3.60 6.11 17.18
CA SER A 34 -3.25 7.52 17.41
C SER A 34 -4.50 8.39 17.66
N SER A 35 -4.30 9.64 18.10
CA SER A 35 -5.43 10.56 18.35
C SER A 35 -6.29 10.76 17.09
N ARG A 36 -7.61 10.97 17.28
CA ARG A 36 -8.56 11.15 16.18
C ARG A 36 -8.13 12.22 15.17
N ALA A 37 -7.63 13.35 15.66
CA ALA A 37 -7.16 14.44 14.80
C ALA A 37 -5.97 14.02 13.92
N SER A 38 -5.01 13.27 14.48
CA SER A 38 -3.87 12.73 13.72
C SER A 38 -4.33 11.72 12.67
N GLN A 39 -5.26 10.83 13.02
CA GLN A 39 -5.82 9.85 12.07
C GLN A 39 -6.54 10.55 10.91
N THR A 40 -7.38 11.55 11.20
CA THR A 40 -8.09 12.31 10.16
C THR A 40 -7.11 13.06 9.26
N PHE A 41 -6.08 13.69 9.81
CA PHE A 41 -5.03 14.34 9.01
C PHE A 41 -4.33 13.36 8.07
N MET A 42 -3.93 12.19 8.58
CA MET A 42 -3.30 11.14 7.76
C MET A 42 -4.23 10.62 6.66
N LEU A 43 -5.51 10.38 6.98
CA LEU A 43 -6.49 9.91 6.00
C LEU A 43 -6.70 10.91 4.86
N VAL A 44 -6.86 12.20 5.19
CA VAL A 44 -6.98 13.26 4.17
C VAL A 44 -5.70 13.36 3.34
N GLY A 45 -4.53 13.30 3.98
CA GLY A 45 -3.24 13.27 3.30
C GLY A 45 -3.14 12.11 2.31
N PHE A 46 -3.44 10.88 2.74
CA PHE A 46 -3.40 9.70 1.87
C PHE A 46 -4.44 9.73 0.76
N ALA A 47 -5.64 10.22 1.03
CA ALA A 47 -6.70 10.35 0.03
C ALA A 47 -6.29 11.25 -1.15
N LEU A 48 -5.43 12.25 -0.91
CA LEU A 48 -4.89 13.12 -1.97
C LEU A 48 -3.60 12.56 -2.59
N LEU A 49 -2.70 12.03 -1.76
CA LEU A 49 -1.39 11.54 -2.21
C LEU A 49 -1.48 10.27 -3.06
N ILE A 50 -2.36 9.33 -2.72
CA ILE A 50 -2.49 8.05 -3.43
C ILE A 50 -2.90 8.29 -4.91
N PRO A 51 -3.96 9.06 -5.22
CA PRO A 51 -4.34 9.34 -6.60
C PRO A 51 -3.23 10.01 -7.43
N VAL A 52 -2.56 11.01 -6.85
CA VAL A 52 -1.47 11.73 -7.52
C VAL A 52 -0.30 10.79 -7.82
N THR A 53 0.08 9.96 -6.86
CA THR A 53 1.17 9.00 -6.99
C THR A 53 0.86 7.95 -8.05
N LEU A 54 -0.35 7.40 -8.06
CA LEU A 54 -0.79 6.43 -9.06
C LEU A 54 -0.81 7.06 -10.45
N PHE A 55 -1.37 8.27 -10.59
CA PHE A 55 -1.41 8.99 -11.86
C PHE A 55 -0.01 9.22 -12.43
N TYR A 56 0.91 9.75 -11.61
CA TYR A 56 2.29 10.01 -12.04
C TYR A 56 3.01 8.74 -12.46
N ASN A 57 2.92 7.67 -11.66
CA ASN A 57 3.55 6.39 -12.00
C ASN A 57 2.96 5.78 -13.28
N THR A 58 1.63 5.76 -13.43
CA THR A 58 0.98 5.27 -14.64
C THR A 58 1.38 6.09 -15.87
N PHE A 59 1.44 7.42 -15.76
CA PHE A 59 1.91 8.28 -16.85
C PHE A 59 3.38 8.01 -17.20
N GLY A 60 4.23 7.84 -16.19
CA GLY A 60 5.64 7.47 -16.36
C GLY A 60 5.78 6.15 -17.12
N PHE A 61 5.14 5.08 -16.63
CA PHE A 61 5.15 3.78 -17.31
C PHE A 61 4.63 3.88 -18.74
N ARG A 62 3.52 4.59 -18.97
CA ARG A 62 2.98 4.77 -20.32
C ARG A 62 3.96 5.50 -21.25
N THR A 63 4.59 6.56 -20.76
CA THR A 63 5.57 7.36 -21.53
C THR A 63 6.80 6.54 -21.93
N PHE A 64 7.23 5.59 -21.08
CA PHE A 64 8.40 4.75 -21.35
C PHE A 64 8.10 3.38 -21.96
N SER A 65 6.82 2.97 -22.07
CA SER A 65 6.42 1.62 -22.52
C SER A 65 6.67 1.30 -24.00
N GLY A 66 7.21 2.22 -24.81
CA GLY A 66 7.26 2.08 -26.28
C GLY A 66 8.65 1.90 -26.91
N LYS A 67 9.73 1.72 -26.15
CA LYS A 67 11.12 1.83 -26.69
C LYS A 67 11.99 0.56 -26.61
N ILE A 68 11.42 -0.60 -26.34
CA ILE A 68 12.17 -1.87 -26.33
C ILE A 68 12.11 -2.54 -27.70
N HIS A 69 13.03 -2.16 -28.58
CA HIS A 69 13.36 -2.95 -29.78
C HIS A 69 14.52 -3.89 -29.42
N SER A 70 14.32 -5.20 -29.57
CA SER A 70 15.43 -6.15 -29.54
C SER A 70 16.23 -5.97 -30.84
N PRO A 71 17.55 -5.73 -30.79
CA PRO A 71 18.36 -5.78 -32.00
C PRO A 71 18.36 -7.23 -32.51
N SER A 72 18.12 -7.37 -33.82
CA SER A 72 18.12 -8.61 -34.59
C SER A 72 19.48 -9.30 -34.62
#